data_AF-A0A4R9I9M9-F1
#
_entry.id   AF-A0A4R9I9M9-F1
#
_cell.length_a   1.000
_cell.length_b   1.000
_cell.length_c   1.000
_cell.angle_alpha   90.00
_cell.angle_beta   90.00
_cell.angle_gamma   90.00
#
_symmetry.space_group_name_H-M   'P 1'
#
loop_
_entity.id
_entity.type
_entity.pdbx_description
1 polymer ?
#
loop_
_entity_poly.entity_id
_entity_poly.type
_entity_poly.pdbx_seq_one_letter_code
_entity_poly.pdbx_strand_id
1 'polypeptide(L)'
;MKSNLKLKTMEDIERELSIIIACEKKQKGDVSLTQVYDFLAESIELSIQRIGSTNKRNTINKLLGKYKFAKLISKGNYTKANQIPGFPPKDLGDSESALLRLKTSLTAFKLHSGPFAEHSVFGELDKKQWERIHGILSMFLFGYIQLYGDEKLRFAKEREQKKEKTFTDKKHNHHPQKKKDDRDTKPSGHNNRKWKNKKKTHHKGNKNQGGGAK
;
A
#
# COMPACT_ATOMS: atom_id res chain seq x y z
N MET A 1 0.24 -8.83 -16.91
CA MET A 1 1.18 -8.52 -15.81
C MET A 1 0.41 -8.44 -14.51
N LYS A 2 0.79 -9.23 -13.48
CA LYS A 2 0.23 -9.11 -12.13
C LYS A 2 0.86 -7.89 -11.47
N SER A 3 0.10 -6.83 -11.22
CA SER A 3 0.57 -5.70 -10.43
C SER A 3 0.88 -6.18 -9.00
N ASN A 4 2.15 -6.09 -8.58
CA ASN A 4 2.58 -6.40 -7.21
C ASN A 4 2.29 -5.21 -6.27
N LEU A 5 1.11 -4.60 -6.37
CA LEU A 5 0.68 -3.51 -5.50
C LEU A 5 0.31 -4.07 -4.13
N LYS A 6 1.27 -4.20 -3.22
CA LYS A 6 0.98 -4.61 -1.85
C LYS A 6 0.61 -3.38 -1.01
N LEU A 7 -0.64 -2.93 -1.13
CA LEU A 7 -1.19 -1.89 -0.26
C LEU A 7 -1.40 -2.48 1.15
N LYS A 8 -0.68 -1.95 2.14
CA LYS A 8 -0.68 -2.50 3.53
C LYS A 8 -1.14 -1.50 4.58
N THR A 9 -1.04 -0.21 4.27
CA THR A 9 -1.34 0.91 5.16
C THR A 9 -2.29 1.89 4.48
N MET A 10 -2.92 2.78 5.26
CA MET A 10 -3.75 3.86 4.69
C MET A 10 -2.93 4.77 3.78
N GLU A 11 -1.66 5.02 4.13
CA GLU A 11 -0.74 5.83 3.32
C GLU A 11 -0.42 5.18 1.97
N ASP A 12 -0.41 3.84 1.89
CA ASP A 12 -0.25 3.14 0.62
C ASP A 12 -1.48 3.33 -0.27
N ILE A 13 -2.67 3.25 0.31
CA ILE A 13 -3.93 3.46 -0.41
C ILE A 13 -4.03 4.90 -0.92
N GLU A 14 -3.75 5.89 -0.07
CA GLU A 14 -3.73 7.30 -0.44
C GLU A 14 -2.72 7.59 -1.57
N ARG A 15 -1.54 6.95 -1.52
CA ARG A 15 -0.51 7.11 -2.55
C ARG A 15 -0.97 6.55 -3.88
N GLU A 16 -1.53 5.34 -3.91
CA GLU A 16 -2.04 4.74 -5.15
C GLU A 16 -3.25 5.52 -5.68
N LEU A 17 -4.16 5.95 -4.81
CA LEU A 17 -5.27 6.82 -5.18
C LEU A 17 -4.77 8.13 -5.81
N SER A 18 -3.72 8.74 -5.25
CA SER A 18 -3.09 9.94 -5.80
C SER A 18 -2.42 9.73 -7.16
N ILE A 19 -2.02 8.50 -7.50
CA ILE A 19 -1.53 8.13 -8.83
C ILE A 19 -2.74 8.00 -9.77
N ILE A 20 -3.77 7.26 -9.35
CA ILE A 20 -5.00 7.06 -10.13
C ILE A 20 -5.67 8.38 -10.51
N ILE A 21 -5.74 9.35 -9.59
CA ILE A 21 -6.33 10.66 -9.84
C ILE A 21 -5.54 11.41 -10.92
N ALA A 22 -4.21 11.37 -10.83
CA ALA A 22 -3.31 12.16 -11.68
C ALA A 22 -3.10 11.56 -13.08
N CYS A 23 -3.33 10.26 -13.26
CA CYS A 23 -3.20 9.59 -14.54
C CYS A 23 -4.49 9.65 -15.36
N GLU A 24 -4.32 9.61 -16.68
CA GLU A 24 -5.41 9.24 -17.58
C GLU A 24 -5.86 7.81 -17.22
N LYS A 25 -7.17 7.60 -17.18
CA LYS A 25 -7.76 6.35 -16.69
C LYS A 25 -9.01 5.97 -17.46
N LYS A 26 -9.23 4.66 -17.59
CA LYS A 26 -10.48 4.07 -18.07
C LYS A 26 -10.90 2.96 -17.11
N GLN A 27 -12.20 2.83 -16.90
CA GLN A 27 -12.75 1.70 -16.18
C GLN A 27 -12.68 0.41 -16.99
N LYS A 28 -12.58 -0.73 -16.31
CA LYS A 28 -12.57 -2.08 -16.90
C LYS A 28 -13.88 -2.79 -16.58
N GLY A 29 -14.49 -3.39 -17.61
CA GLY A 29 -15.79 -4.04 -17.48
C GLY A 29 -16.89 -3.03 -17.11
N ASP A 30 -17.95 -3.53 -16.48
CA ASP A 30 -19.17 -2.75 -16.20
C ASP A 30 -19.14 -2.08 -14.80
N VAL A 31 -17.94 -1.86 -14.25
CA VAL A 31 -17.76 -1.21 -12.94
C VAL A 31 -17.28 0.21 -13.16
N SER A 32 -18.07 1.21 -12.75
CA SER A 32 -17.72 2.63 -12.87
C SER A 32 -16.76 3.10 -11.77
N LEU A 33 -16.13 4.25 -11.98
CA LEU A 33 -15.29 4.89 -10.96
C LEU A 33 -16.08 5.25 -9.70
N THR A 34 -17.31 5.73 -9.85
CA THR A 34 -18.23 6.02 -8.74
C THR A 34 -18.41 4.77 -7.88
N GLN A 35 -18.73 3.63 -8.49
CA GLN A 35 -18.91 2.35 -7.79
C GLN A 35 -17.65 1.89 -7.05
N VAL A 36 -16.47 2.09 -7.63
CA VAL A 36 -15.19 1.77 -6.97
C VAL A 36 -14.96 2.65 -5.75
N TYR A 37 -15.13 3.97 -5.90
CA TYR A 37 -14.84 4.92 -4.82
C TYR A 37 -15.87 4.84 -3.68
N ASP A 38 -17.16 4.76 -4.01
CA ASP A 38 -18.22 4.65 -3.00
C ASP A 38 -18.10 3.36 -2.19
N PHE A 39 -17.89 2.22 -2.85
CA PHE A 39 -17.80 0.95 -2.14
C PHE A 39 -16.61 0.91 -1.17
N LEU A 40 -15.47 1.48 -1.59
CA LEU A 40 -14.30 1.58 -0.72
C LEU A 40 -14.54 2.56 0.43
N ALA A 41 -15.15 3.71 0.16
CA ALA A 41 -15.47 4.72 1.17
C ALA A 41 -16.42 4.16 2.23
N GLU A 42 -17.52 3.53 1.80
CA GLU A 42 -18.49 2.88 2.67
C GLU A 42 -17.85 1.78 3.51
N SER A 43 -17.00 0.94 2.91
CA SER A 43 -16.29 -0.11 3.67
C SER A 43 -15.41 0.47 4.79
N ILE A 44 -14.73 1.59 4.52
CA ILE A 44 -13.91 2.29 5.52
C ILE A 44 -14.78 2.93 6.59
N GLU A 45 -15.87 3.60 6.21
CA GLU A 45 -16.82 4.22 7.14
C GLU A 45 -17.43 3.19 8.09
N LEU A 46 -17.89 2.06 7.58
CA LEU A 46 -18.46 0.98 8.38
C LEU A 46 -17.44 0.38 9.36
N SER A 47 -16.14 0.44 9.05
CA SER A 47 -15.11 -0.05 9.99
C SER A 47 -14.95 0.84 11.22
N ILE A 48 -15.27 2.13 11.12
CA ILE A 48 -15.20 3.11 12.22
C ILE A 48 -16.57 3.38 12.86
N GLN A 49 -17.67 3.14 12.14
CA GLN A 49 -19.04 3.30 12.63
C GLN A 49 -19.53 2.01 13.33
N ARG A 50 -19.83 2.07 14.62
CA ARG A 50 -20.33 0.90 15.40
C ARG A 50 -21.82 0.57 15.16
N ILE A 51 -22.39 0.98 14.04
CA ILE A 51 -23.83 0.82 13.80
C ILE A 51 -24.16 -0.67 13.60
N GLY A 52 -25.01 -1.24 14.47
CA GLY A 52 -25.57 -2.58 14.32
C GLY A 52 -24.70 -3.77 14.77
N SER A 53 -23.59 -3.56 15.47
CA SER A 53 -22.68 -4.63 15.91
C SER A 53 -23.16 -5.36 17.19
N THR A 54 -24.42 -5.80 17.23
CA THR A 54 -24.99 -6.58 18.35
C THR A 54 -25.25 -8.05 18.02
N ASN A 55 -24.79 -8.54 16.87
CA ASN A 55 -24.93 -9.94 16.51
C ASN A 55 -24.06 -10.81 17.43
N LYS A 56 -24.67 -11.40 18.47
CA LYS A 56 -24.07 -12.44 19.32
C LYS A 56 -23.59 -13.60 18.45
N ARG A 57 -22.31 -13.63 18.09
CA ARG A 57 -21.70 -14.77 17.39
C ARG A 57 -21.29 -15.83 18.39
N ASN A 58 -21.77 -17.05 18.17
CA ASN A 58 -21.33 -18.24 18.91
C ASN A 58 -19.81 -18.46 18.73
N THR A 59 -19.15 -19.10 19.70
CA THR A 59 -17.70 -19.34 19.74
C THR A 59 -17.14 -19.99 18.46
N ILE A 60 -17.89 -20.91 17.85
CA ILE A 60 -17.54 -21.57 16.58
C ILE A 60 -17.42 -20.55 15.43
N ASN A 61 -18.34 -19.59 15.35
CA ASN A 61 -18.32 -18.55 14.32
C ASN A 61 -17.13 -17.60 14.50
N LYS A 62 -16.71 -17.34 15.73
CA LYS A 62 -15.50 -16.55 16.02
C LYS A 62 -14.24 -17.25 15.54
N LEU A 63 -14.12 -18.57 15.75
CA LEU A 63 -12.96 -19.35 15.30
C LEU A 63 -12.89 -19.42 13.76
N LEU A 64 -14.03 -19.65 13.11
CA LEU A 64 -14.13 -19.66 11.65
C LEU A 64 -13.80 -18.29 11.04
N GLY A 65 -14.22 -17.20 11.67
CA GLY A 65 -13.88 -15.83 11.27
C GLY A 65 -12.38 -15.57 11.29
N LYS A 66 -11.68 -15.96 12.36
CA LYS A 66 -10.22 -15.86 12.47
C LYS A 66 -9.50 -16.66 11.40
N TYR A 67 -9.97 -17.87 11.10
CA TYR A 67 -9.41 -18.69 10.01
C TYR A 67 -9.61 -18.03 8.64
N LYS A 68 -10.81 -17.53 8.35
CA LYS A 68 -11.10 -16.80 7.10
C LYS A 68 -10.24 -15.54 6.97
N PHE A 69 -10.03 -14.82 8.07
CA PHE A 69 -9.12 -13.67 8.11
C PHE A 69 -7.68 -14.09 7.78
N ALA A 70 -7.13 -15.09 8.48
CA ALA A 70 -5.78 -15.59 8.23
C ALA A 70 -5.59 -16.04 6.77
N LYS A 71 -6.60 -16.72 6.21
CA LYS A 71 -6.60 -17.14 4.79
C LYS A 71 -6.61 -15.94 3.84
N LEU A 72 -7.41 -14.90 4.12
CA LEU A 72 -7.41 -13.67 3.32
C LEU A 72 -6.05 -12.97 3.37
N ILE A 73 -5.48 -12.80 4.56
CA ILE A 73 -4.17 -12.15 4.74
C ILE A 73 -3.05 -12.94 4.04
N SER A 74 -3.08 -14.27 4.11
CA SER A 74 -2.12 -15.15 3.45
C SER A 74 -2.21 -15.07 1.92
N LYS A 75 -3.43 -15.09 1.37
CA LYS A 75 -3.64 -14.97 -0.09
C LYS A 75 -3.40 -13.55 -0.61
N GLY A 76 -3.73 -12.55 0.20
CA GLY A 76 -3.57 -11.13 -0.12
C GLY A 76 -4.46 -10.63 -1.26
N ASN A 77 -5.53 -11.34 -1.63
CA ASN A 77 -6.44 -10.93 -2.69
C ASN A 77 -7.89 -11.37 -2.44
N TYR A 78 -8.83 -10.52 -2.88
CA TYR A 78 -10.17 -10.97 -3.22
C TYR A 78 -10.15 -11.56 -4.64
N THR A 79 -11.01 -12.55 -4.88
CA THR A 79 -11.21 -13.14 -6.21
C THR A 79 -12.67 -12.93 -6.61
N LYS A 80 -12.99 -13.01 -7.91
CA LYS A 80 -14.40 -13.01 -8.36
C LYS A 80 -15.24 -14.12 -7.71
N ALA A 81 -14.61 -15.23 -7.32
CA ALA A 81 -15.26 -16.32 -6.59
C ALA A 81 -15.52 -16.00 -5.11
N ASN A 82 -14.82 -15.02 -4.54
CA ASN A 82 -15.07 -14.47 -3.21
C ASN A 82 -15.78 -13.12 -3.35
N GLN A 83 -16.95 -13.11 -4.01
CA GLN A 83 -17.75 -11.89 -4.17
C GLN A 83 -17.84 -11.15 -2.83
N ILE A 84 -17.44 -9.89 -2.86
CA ILE A 84 -17.62 -9.02 -1.71
C ILE A 84 -19.11 -8.67 -1.70
N PRO A 85 -19.86 -9.02 -0.64
CA PRO A 85 -21.29 -8.77 -0.60
C PRO A 85 -21.59 -7.29 -0.90
N GLY A 86 -22.52 -7.03 -1.82
CA GLY A 86 -22.92 -5.68 -2.21
C GLY A 86 -22.09 -5.00 -3.30
N PHE A 87 -21.07 -5.66 -3.86
CA PHE A 87 -20.27 -5.11 -4.97
C PHE A 87 -20.63 -5.74 -6.34
N PRO A 88 -20.77 -4.93 -7.42
CA PRO A 88 -20.74 -3.47 -7.45
C PRO A 88 -22.04 -2.86 -6.89
N PRO A 89 -21.97 -1.72 -6.18
CA PRO A 89 -23.16 -1.02 -5.71
C PRO A 89 -23.92 -0.38 -6.89
N LYS A 90 -25.10 0.20 -6.62
CA LYS A 90 -25.79 1.03 -7.62
C LYS A 90 -24.89 2.20 -8.02
N ASP A 91 -24.76 2.45 -9.32
CA ASP A 91 -24.03 3.62 -9.81
C ASP A 91 -24.86 4.90 -9.58
N LEU A 92 -24.29 5.86 -8.86
CA LEU A 92 -24.89 7.16 -8.59
C LEU A 92 -24.42 8.25 -9.57
N GLY A 93 -23.46 7.95 -10.45
CA GLY A 93 -23.05 8.80 -11.56
C GLY A 93 -22.08 9.95 -11.24
N ASP A 94 -21.84 10.28 -9.96
CA ASP A 94 -20.93 11.37 -9.57
C ASP A 94 -19.62 10.84 -8.96
N SER A 95 -18.64 10.62 -9.84
CA SER A 95 -17.34 10.09 -9.42
C SER A 95 -16.50 11.07 -8.61
N GLU A 96 -16.71 12.38 -8.78
CA GLU A 96 -15.95 13.41 -8.04
C GLU A 96 -16.44 13.49 -6.58
N SER A 97 -17.76 13.45 -6.37
CA SER A 97 -18.33 13.34 -5.03
C SER A 97 -17.93 12.04 -4.34
N ALA A 98 -17.98 10.90 -5.04
CA ALA A 98 -17.53 9.61 -4.49
C ALA A 98 -16.03 9.62 -4.15
N LEU A 99 -15.21 10.27 -4.97
CA LEU A 99 -13.78 10.44 -4.70
C LEU A 99 -13.53 11.31 -3.46
N LEU A 100 -14.28 12.41 -3.31
CA LEU A 100 -14.19 13.27 -2.12
C LEU A 100 -14.59 12.51 -0.86
N ARG A 101 -15.66 11.71 -0.92
CA ARG A 101 -16.09 10.81 0.17
C ARG A 101 -14.97 9.85 0.54
N LEU A 102 -14.38 9.15 -0.45
CA LEU A 102 -13.25 8.24 -0.21
C LEU A 102 -12.06 8.92 0.50
N LYS A 103 -11.65 10.11 0.06
CA LYS A 103 -10.57 10.88 0.71
C LYS A 103 -10.92 11.23 2.17
N THR A 104 -12.18 11.59 2.41
CA THR A 104 -12.69 11.90 3.74
C THR A 104 -12.67 10.66 4.64
N SER A 105 -13.12 9.51 4.14
CA SER A 105 -13.15 8.25 4.90
C SER A 105 -11.75 7.73 5.22
N LEU A 106 -10.78 7.85 4.29
CA LEU A 106 -9.37 7.56 4.56
C LEU A 106 -8.81 8.43 5.69
N THR A 107 -9.10 9.73 5.66
CA THR A 107 -8.68 10.68 6.70
C THR A 107 -9.33 10.34 8.04
N ALA A 108 -10.63 10.09 8.05
CA ALA A 108 -11.40 9.72 9.24
C ALA A 108 -10.84 8.44 9.88
N PHE A 109 -10.54 7.40 9.09
CA PHE A 109 -9.93 6.17 9.60
C PHE A 109 -8.56 6.41 10.25
N LYS A 110 -7.71 7.22 9.61
CA LYS A 110 -6.37 7.55 10.15
C LYS A 110 -6.48 8.27 11.49
N LEU A 111 -7.40 9.23 11.59
CA LEU A 111 -7.64 10.01 12.81
C LEU A 111 -8.45 9.25 13.87
N HIS A 112 -9.11 8.16 13.51
CA HIS A 112 -9.89 7.36 14.46
C HIS A 112 -9.00 6.73 15.52
N SER A 113 -9.28 7.08 16.78
CA SER A 113 -8.65 6.55 17.99
C SER A 113 -9.63 5.75 18.85
N GLY A 114 -10.91 5.74 18.49
CA GLY A 114 -11.95 4.98 19.19
C GLY A 114 -11.95 3.49 18.84
N PRO A 115 -12.85 2.70 19.47
CA PRO A 115 -13.04 1.31 19.11
C PRO A 115 -13.52 1.18 17.67
N PHE A 116 -13.08 0.12 16.99
CA PHE A 116 -13.53 -0.23 15.63
C PHE A 116 -14.78 -1.12 15.68
N ALA A 117 -15.52 -1.14 14.57
CA ALA A 117 -16.65 -2.04 14.41
C ALA A 117 -16.20 -3.51 14.30
N GLU A 118 -17.09 -4.43 14.68
CA GLU A 118 -16.87 -5.86 14.44
C GLU A 118 -17.08 -6.17 12.95
N HIS A 119 -16.08 -6.77 12.30
CA HIS A 119 -16.23 -7.18 10.91
C HIS A 119 -17.22 -8.34 10.80
N SER A 120 -18.22 -8.24 9.90
CA SER A 120 -19.30 -9.23 9.71
C SER A 120 -18.83 -10.69 9.59
N VAL A 121 -17.74 -10.92 8.85
CA VAL A 121 -17.11 -12.24 8.68
C VAL A 121 -16.00 -12.54 9.68
N PHE A 122 -15.07 -11.60 9.91
CA PHE A 122 -13.82 -11.88 10.63
C PHE A 122 -13.90 -11.69 12.14
N GLY A 123 -14.92 -10.99 12.63
CA GLY A 123 -15.07 -10.70 14.05
C GLY A 123 -14.38 -9.40 14.43
N GLU A 124 -14.00 -9.32 15.69
CA GLU A 124 -13.25 -8.19 16.26
C GLU A 124 -11.89 -8.08 15.58
N LEU A 125 -11.54 -6.87 15.16
CA LEU A 125 -10.28 -6.56 14.51
C LEU A 125 -9.69 -5.29 15.13
N ASP A 126 -8.38 -5.28 15.30
CA ASP A 126 -7.65 -4.06 15.65
C ASP A 126 -7.48 -3.13 14.43
N LYS A 127 -6.98 -1.92 14.67
CA LYS A 127 -6.72 -0.92 13.61
C LYS A 127 -5.83 -1.48 12.50
N LYS A 128 -4.74 -2.17 12.85
CA LYS A 128 -3.78 -2.70 11.86
C LYS A 128 -4.41 -3.80 11.01
N GLN A 129 -5.25 -4.63 11.60
CA GLN A 129 -5.99 -5.67 10.89
C GLN A 129 -7.01 -5.06 9.92
N TRP A 130 -7.74 -4.02 10.36
CA TRP A 130 -8.62 -3.25 9.47
C TRP A 130 -7.87 -2.58 8.33
N GLU A 131 -6.70 -1.98 8.59
CA GLU A 131 -5.85 -1.42 7.53
C GLU A 131 -5.45 -2.45 6.48
N ARG A 132 -5.14 -3.67 6.92
CA ARG A 132 -4.79 -4.75 5.98
C ARG A 132 -5.97 -5.18 5.13
N ILE A 133 -7.18 -5.24 5.69
CA ILE A 133 -8.38 -5.55 4.91
C ILE A 133 -8.63 -4.45 3.89
N HIS A 134 -8.59 -3.19 4.31
CA HIS A 134 -8.77 -2.03 3.43
C HIS A 134 -7.72 -1.98 2.32
N GLY A 135 -6.47 -2.33 2.62
CA GLY A 135 -5.41 -2.44 1.61
C GLY A 135 -5.68 -3.53 0.57
N ILE A 136 -6.09 -4.73 1.01
CA ILE A 136 -6.44 -5.84 0.10
C ILE A 136 -7.67 -5.48 -0.74
N LEU A 137 -8.68 -4.86 -0.12
CA LEU A 137 -9.89 -4.39 -0.79
C LEU A 137 -9.56 -3.33 -1.84
N SER A 138 -8.77 -2.31 -1.47
CA SER A 138 -8.32 -1.26 -2.38
C SER A 138 -7.57 -1.83 -3.57
N MET A 139 -6.67 -2.80 -3.34
CA MET A 139 -5.93 -3.46 -4.43
C MET A 139 -6.88 -4.18 -5.40
N PHE A 140 -7.91 -4.85 -4.88
CA PHE A 140 -8.92 -5.51 -5.71
C PHE A 140 -9.73 -4.49 -6.52
N LEU A 141 -10.25 -3.44 -5.87
CA LEU A 141 -11.11 -2.44 -6.49
C LEU A 141 -10.36 -1.56 -7.50
N PHE A 142 -9.15 -1.10 -7.17
CA PHE A 142 -8.29 -0.37 -8.10
C PHE A 142 -7.89 -1.21 -9.31
N GLY A 143 -7.97 -2.55 -9.21
CA GLY A 143 -7.79 -3.45 -10.36
C GLY A 143 -8.80 -3.23 -11.49
N TYR A 144 -9.97 -2.66 -11.20
CA TYR A 144 -10.99 -2.24 -12.17
C TYR A 144 -10.65 -0.92 -12.88
N ILE A 145 -9.58 -0.24 -12.46
CA ILE A 145 -9.13 1.00 -13.09
C ILE A 145 -7.89 0.68 -13.95
N GLN A 146 -8.01 0.93 -15.25
CA GLN A 146 -6.88 0.90 -16.17
C GLN A 146 -6.28 2.30 -16.25
N LEU A 147 -5.00 2.43 -15.95
CA LEU A 147 -4.27 3.68 -16.14
C LEU A 147 -3.61 3.69 -17.52
N TYR A 148 -3.60 4.85 -18.15
CA TYR A 148 -2.94 5.15 -19.42
C TYR A 148 -1.92 6.27 -19.18
N GLY A 149 -0.83 6.25 -19.94
CA GLY A 149 0.27 7.23 -19.79
C GLY A 149 1.60 6.59 -19.37
N ASP A 150 2.68 7.32 -19.69
CA ASP A 150 4.07 6.86 -19.60
C ASP A 150 4.43 6.44 -18.16
N GLU A 151 5.00 5.23 -17.98
CA GLU A 151 5.47 4.70 -16.69
C GLU A 151 6.33 5.71 -15.92
N LYS A 152 6.96 6.65 -16.66
CA LYS A 152 7.68 7.80 -16.12
C LYS A 152 6.88 8.67 -15.16
N LEU A 153 5.55 8.85 -15.30
CA LEU A 153 4.79 9.63 -14.31
C LEU A 153 4.67 8.88 -12.98
N ARG A 154 4.52 7.55 -13.06
CA ARG A 154 4.49 6.64 -11.90
C ARG A 154 5.82 6.66 -11.14
N PHE A 155 6.94 6.63 -11.87
CA PHE A 155 8.28 6.69 -11.28
C PHE A 155 8.75 8.12 -10.95
N ALA A 156 8.31 9.16 -11.66
CA ALA A 156 8.67 10.56 -11.38
C ALA A 156 8.08 11.01 -10.05
N LYS A 157 6.82 10.68 -9.79
CA LYS A 157 6.16 11.01 -8.52
C LYS A 157 6.74 10.22 -7.34
N GLU A 158 7.11 8.95 -7.54
CA GLU A 158 7.83 8.16 -6.54
C GLU A 158 9.22 8.76 -6.24
N ARG A 159 9.90 9.28 -7.27
CA ARG A 159 11.20 9.97 -7.15
C ARG A 159 11.09 11.33 -6.46
N GLU A 160 10.01 12.08 -6.67
CA GLU A 160 9.71 13.33 -5.96
C GLU A 160 9.37 13.09 -4.49
N GLN A 161 8.51 12.12 -4.18
CA GLN A 161 8.19 11.77 -2.79
C GLN A 161 9.41 11.26 -2.02
N LYS A 162 10.31 10.54 -2.67
CA LYS A 162 11.59 10.13 -2.07
C LYS A 162 12.49 11.34 -1.79
N LYS A 163 12.51 12.34 -2.68
CA LYS A 163 13.26 13.60 -2.47
C LYS A 163 12.69 14.41 -1.32
N GLU A 164 11.37 14.53 -1.19
CA GLU A 164 10.73 15.21 -0.06
C GLU A 164 11.04 14.54 1.27
N LYS A 165 10.91 13.21 1.37
CA LYS A 165 11.30 12.46 2.58
C LYS A 165 12.78 12.65 2.94
N THR A 166 13.66 12.62 1.95
CA THR A 166 15.10 12.84 2.17
C THR A 166 15.41 14.28 2.59
N PHE A 167 14.60 15.24 2.14
CA PHE A 167 14.75 16.65 2.48
C PHE A 167 14.23 16.95 3.89
N THR A 168 13.12 16.34 4.31
CA THR A 168 12.58 16.48 5.67
C THR A 168 13.50 15.82 6.71
N ASP A 169 14.06 14.65 6.40
CA ASP A 169 15.02 13.97 7.29
C ASP A 169 16.32 14.78 7.46
N LYS A 170 16.79 15.46 6.39
CA LYS A 170 17.96 16.35 6.47
C LYS A 170 17.68 17.64 7.24
N LYS A 171 16.43 18.13 7.23
CA LYS A 171 16.05 19.35 7.94
C LYS A 171 15.95 19.15 9.46
N HIS A 172 15.62 17.94 9.91
CA HIS A 172 15.60 17.61 11.34
C HIS A 172 16.99 17.30 11.94
N ASN A 173 18.02 17.09 11.11
CA ASN A 173 19.36 16.73 11.59
C ASN A 173 20.40 17.88 11.57
N HIS A 174 19.99 19.11 11.25
CA HIS A 174 20.89 20.28 11.31
C HIS A 174 20.50 21.21 12.46
N HIS A 175 20.94 20.86 13.66
CA HIS A 175 21.19 21.85 14.71
C HIS A 175 22.61 22.39 14.50
N PRO A 176 22.82 23.68 14.19
CA PRO A 176 24.16 24.22 14.00
C PRO A 176 24.80 24.45 15.36
N GLN A 177 25.72 23.57 15.77
CA GLN A 177 26.67 23.89 16.83
C GLN A 177 27.56 25.06 16.37
N LYS A 178 27.41 26.21 17.05
CA LYS A 178 28.31 27.37 16.96
C LYS A 178 29.76 26.92 17.19
N LYS A 179 30.61 27.06 16.17
CA LYS A 179 32.07 26.94 16.31
C LYS A 179 32.66 28.33 16.48
N LYS A 180 33.43 28.47 17.56
CA LYS A 180 34.17 29.65 18.00
C LYS A 180 35.43 29.79 17.14
N ASP A 181 35.74 31.01 16.72
CA ASP A 181 36.97 31.41 16.03
C ASP A 181 38.22 31.08 16.86
N ASP A 182 39.27 30.61 16.19
CA ASP A 182 40.63 31.12 16.41
C ASP A 182 41.60 30.73 15.27
N ARG A 183 42.63 31.56 15.16
CA ARG A 183 43.51 31.82 14.00
C ARG A 183 44.62 30.78 13.72
N ASP A 184 45.14 30.89 12.48
CA ASP A 184 46.50 30.69 11.98
C ASP A 184 47.17 29.29 12.05
N THR A 185 47.48 28.70 10.87
CA THR A 185 48.83 28.48 10.29
C THR A 185 48.74 27.43 9.15
N LYS A 186 49.32 27.72 7.96
CA LYS A 186 49.43 26.86 6.75
C LYS A 186 50.51 25.75 6.92
N PRO A 187 50.90 24.98 5.87
CA PRO A 187 50.16 23.98 5.07
C PRO A 187 50.95 22.63 5.00
N SER A 188 50.37 21.58 4.40
CA SER A 188 51.05 20.42 3.76
C SER A 188 50.33 19.10 4.09
N GLY A 189 50.08 18.29 3.07
CA GLY A 189 49.59 16.93 3.27
C GLY A 189 48.82 16.38 2.08
N HIS A 190 49.54 16.08 0.99
CA HIS A 190 49.09 15.18 -0.06
C HIS A 190 48.46 13.92 0.55
N ASN A 191 47.29 13.50 0.06
CA ASN A 191 46.94 12.09 0.07
C ASN A 191 46.04 11.71 -1.12
N ASN A 192 46.71 11.24 -2.16
CA ASN A 192 46.16 10.37 -3.19
C ASN A 192 45.62 9.08 -2.53
N ARG A 193 44.32 8.81 -2.63
CA ARG A 193 43.81 7.43 -2.54
C ARG A 193 43.01 7.11 -3.79
N LYS A 194 43.75 6.57 -4.75
CA LYS A 194 43.28 5.90 -5.96
C LYS A 194 43.49 4.39 -5.73
N TRP A 195 42.66 3.55 -6.37
CA TRP A 195 42.72 2.08 -6.49
C TRP A 195 41.99 1.30 -5.37
N LYS A 196 41.21 0.22 -5.61
CA LYS A 196 41.20 -0.78 -6.70
C LYS A 196 39.77 -1.26 -7.04
N ASN A 197 39.49 -1.33 -8.34
CA ASN A 197 38.50 -2.22 -8.93
C ASN A 197 38.80 -3.68 -8.56
N LYS A 198 37.80 -4.46 -8.13
CA LYS A 198 37.88 -5.93 -8.13
C LYS A 198 36.85 -6.47 -9.12
N LYS A 199 37.31 -6.75 -10.35
CA LYS A 199 36.56 -7.51 -11.36
C LYS A 199 36.52 -9.00 -10.97
N LYS A 200 35.37 -9.59 -11.28
CA LYS A 200 34.97 -10.99 -11.46
C LYS A 200 36.07 -12.07 -11.49
N THR A 201 35.75 -13.21 -10.88
CA THR A 201 36.17 -14.52 -11.38
C THR A 201 34.93 -15.37 -11.66
N HIS A 202 34.73 -15.67 -12.95
CA HIS A 202 33.88 -16.76 -13.42
C HIS A 202 34.54 -18.08 -13.00
N HIS A 203 33.81 -18.95 -12.30
CA HIS A 203 34.21 -20.35 -12.21
C HIS A 203 33.24 -21.19 -13.04
N LYS A 204 33.71 -21.55 -14.24
CA LYS A 204 33.20 -22.64 -15.06
C LYS A 204 34.00 -23.88 -14.65
N GLY A 205 33.34 -24.89 -14.13
CA GLY A 205 33.89 -26.23 -13.93
C GLY A 205 32.82 -27.24 -14.34
N ASN A 206 33.07 -27.93 -15.45
CA ASN A 206 32.22 -28.97 -16.02
C ASN A 206 33.00 -30.30 -16.04
N LYS A 207 32.26 -31.41 -16.02
CA LYS A 207 32.60 -32.82 -16.30
C LYS A 207 33.02 -33.72 -15.13
N ASN A 208 32.13 -34.66 -14.79
CA ASN A 208 32.22 -36.10 -15.12
C ASN A 208 30.83 -36.71 -14.81
N GLN A 209 30.07 -37.28 -15.76
CA GLN A 209 30.18 -38.57 -16.44
C GLN A 209 30.34 -39.80 -15.53
N GLY A 210 29.39 -40.74 -15.71
CA GLY A 210 29.23 -42.05 -15.05
C GLY A 210 27.76 -42.20 -14.62
N GLY A 211 26.84 -42.84 -15.35
CA GLY A 211 26.97 -44.02 -16.20
C GLY A 211 26.79 -45.27 -15.34
N GLY A 212 25.58 -45.84 -15.30
CA GLY A 212 25.31 -47.09 -14.58
C GLY A 212 23.83 -47.44 -14.55
N ALA A 213 23.44 -48.36 -15.41
CA ALA A 213 22.10 -48.90 -15.59
C ALA A 213 21.74 -49.95 -14.53
N LYS A 214 20.47 -50.01 -14.14
CA LYS A 214 19.53 -51.13 -14.32
C LYS A 214 18.17 -50.77 -13.75
#